data_AF-A0A9Q0JNL2-F1
#
_entry.id   AF-A0A9Q0JNL2-F1
#
_cell.length_a   1.000
_cell.length_b   1.000
_cell.length_c   1.000
_cell.angle_alpha   90.00
_cell.angle_beta   90.00
_cell.angle_gamma   90.00
#
_symmetry.space_group_name_H-M   'P 1'
#
loop_
_entity.id
_entity.type
_entity.pdbx_description
1 polymer ?
#
loop_
_entity_poly.entity_id
_entity_poly.type
_entity_poly.pdbx_seq_one_letter_code
_entity_poly.pdbx_strand_id
1 'polypeptide(L)'
;MCPFCSTHLETINHLFLHCKLSWSLWQRLVSWWGAEWVVPGDITVWYYNWPFLSPSITNRSTWLLLGLSLLWTIWLARNNLVFTNVEPNHVQLFDVSLVRAFWWIKSLQPEFPYSAGCSFLAADALHSWRGVLRKFT
;
A
#
# COMPACT_ATOMS: atom_id res chain seq x y z
N MET A 1 22.95 -2.30 -6.01
CA MET A 1 22.49 -2.89 -4.74
C MET A 1 21.16 -2.24 -4.35
N CYS A 2 20.25 -2.93 -3.65
CA CYS A 2 18.94 -2.36 -3.28
C CYS A 2 19.10 -1.13 -2.37
N PRO A 3 18.52 0.04 -2.73
CA PRO A 3 18.68 1.28 -1.96
C PRO A 3 18.13 1.20 -0.53
N PHE A 4 17.11 0.38 -0.30
CA PHE A 4 16.47 0.30 1.03
C PHE A 4 17.19 -0.62 2.01
N CYS A 5 17.73 -1.74 1.55
CA CYS A 5 18.23 -2.80 2.43
C CYS A 5 19.74 -3.01 2.34
N SER A 6 20.40 -2.49 1.29
CA SER A 6 21.85 -2.57 1.08
C SER A 6 22.46 -3.98 1.19
N THR A 7 21.65 -5.03 1.07
CA THR A 7 22.07 -6.43 1.30
C THR A 7 21.80 -7.35 0.12
N HIS A 8 20.88 -6.96 -0.77
CA HIS A 8 20.48 -7.74 -1.92
C HIS A 8 20.60 -6.91 -3.20
N LEU A 9 20.64 -7.58 -4.36
CA LEU A 9 20.55 -6.92 -5.65
C LEU A 9 19.17 -6.24 -5.79
N GLU A 10 19.15 -5.05 -6.39
CA GLU A 10 17.88 -4.41 -6.72
C GLU A 10 17.27 -5.11 -7.94
N THR A 11 16.18 -5.83 -7.72
CA THR A 11 15.31 -6.37 -8.77
C THR A 11 13.89 -5.89 -8.52
N ILE A 12 13.02 -5.94 -9.54
CA ILE A 12 11.60 -5.57 -9.39
C ILE A 12 10.94 -6.40 -8.26
N ASN A 13 11.14 -7.72 -8.29
CA ASN A 13 10.58 -8.63 -7.29
C ASN A 13 11.16 -8.35 -5.90
N HIS A 14 12.48 -8.11 -5.79
CA HIS A 14 13.05 -7.73 -4.50
C HIS A 14 12.49 -6.39 -4.01
N LEU A 15 12.53 -5.35 -4.84
CA LEU A 15 12.09 -4.02 -4.47
C LEU A 15 10.64 -4.00 -3.99
N PHE A 16 9.73 -4.68 -4.68
CA PHE A 16 8.31 -4.59 -4.38
C PHE A 16 7.80 -5.65 -3.41
N LEU A 17 8.42 -6.84 -3.33
CA LEU A 17 7.88 -7.97 -2.55
C LEU A 17 8.81 -8.41 -1.43
N HIS A 18 10.12 -8.57 -1.71
CA HIS A 18 11.02 -9.27 -0.79
C HIS A 18 11.96 -8.37 0.03
N CYS A 19 12.05 -7.08 -0.31
CA CYS A 19 12.83 -6.13 0.45
C CYS A 19 12.26 -6.03 1.87
N LYS A 20 13.13 -5.99 2.89
CA LYS A 20 12.72 -5.91 4.30
C LYS A 20 11.74 -4.75 4.55
N LEU A 21 11.98 -3.60 3.93
CA LEU A 21 11.09 -2.44 4.00
C LEU A 21 9.72 -2.78 3.39
N SER A 22 9.70 -3.24 2.13
CA SER A 22 8.46 -3.53 1.40
C SER A 22 7.64 -4.63 2.08
N TRP A 23 8.30 -5.69 2.55
CA TRP A 23 7.67 -6.76 3.30
C TRP A 23 6.99 -6.25 4.57
N SER A 24 7.64 -5.38 5.34
CA SER A 24 7.03 -4.79 6.54
C SER A 24 5.77 -3.97 6.24
N LEU A 25 5.74 -3.26 5.11
CA LEU A 25 4.57 -2.49 4.68
C LEU A 25 3.43 -3.40 4.22
N TRP A 26 3.74 -4.47 3.49
CA TRP A 26 2.74 -5.46 3.10
C TRP A 26 2.12 -6.15 4.31
N GLN A 27 2.94 -6.58 5.27
CA GLN A 27 2.44 -7.18 6.51
C GLN A 27 1.52 -6.21 7.26
N ARG A 28 1.89 -4.92 7.33
CA ARG A 28 1.04 -3.90 7.93
C ARG A 28 -0.28 -3.72 7.18
N LEU A 29 -0.26 -3.68 5.85
CA LEU A 29 -1.48 -3.56 5.03
C LEU A 29 -2.43 -4.74 5.21
N VAL A 30 -1.89 -5.96 5.12
CA VAL A 30 -2.64 -7.21 5.22
C VAL A 30 -3.22 -7.37 6.64
N SER A 31 -2.42 -7.09 7.67
CA SER A 31 -2.87 -7.09 9.06
C SER A 31 -3.94 -6.03 9.32
N TRP A 32 -3.76 -4.81 8.83
CA TRP A 32 -4.72 -3.72 9.00
C TRP A 32 -6.06 -4.05 8.33
N TRP A 33 -6.03 -4.67 7.15
CA TRP A 33 -7.22 -5.13 6.45
C TRP A 33 -7.86 -6.37 7.11
N GLY A 34 -7.07 -7.11 7.90
CA GLY A 34 -7.37 -8.41 8.49
C GLY A 34 -7.57 -9.49 7.44
N ALA A 35 -6.63 -9.57 6.51
CA ALA A 35 -6.47 -10.69 5.59
C ALA A 35 -5.20 -11.49 5.97
N GLU A 36 -4.98 -12.61 5.30
CA GLU A 36 -3.72 -13.34 5.33
C GLU A 36 -3.12 -13.35 3.93
N TRP A 37 -1.79 -13.29 3.85
CA TRP A 37 -1.09 -13.22 2.57
C TRP A 37 0.22 -13.98 2.60
N VAL A 38 0.43 -14.77 1.54
CA VAL A 38 1.71 -15.39 1.24
C VAL A 38 2.36 -14.59 0.12
N VAL A 39 3.59 -14.15 0.36
CA VAL A 39 4.35 -13.39 -0.65
C VAL A 39 4.61 -14.26 -1.88
N PRO A 40 4.19 -13.83 -3.09
CA PRO A 40 4.55 -14.53 -4.31
C PRO A 40 6.02 -14.27 -4.64
N GLY A 41 6.64 -15.16 -5.42
CA GLY A 41 8.01 -14.96 -5.91
C GLY A 41 8.14 -13.91 -7.02
N ASP A 42 7.01 -13.46 -7.57
CA ASP A 42 6.99 -12.59 -8.74
C ASP A 42 5.83 -11.58 -8.70
N ILE A 43 6.12 -10.36 -9.15
CA ILE A 43 5.16 -9.24 -9.12
C ILE A 43 4.00 -9.42 -10.10
N THR A 44 4.19 -10.15 -11.19
CA THR A 44 3.12 -10.49 -12.13
C THR A 44 2.17 -11.51 -11.48
N VAL A 45 2.71 -12.48 -10.74
CA VAL A 45 1.88 -13.40 -9.93
C VAL A 45 1.10 -12.64 -8.87
N TRP A 46 1.72 -11.66 -8.20
CA TRP A 46 1.01 -10.75 -7.30
C TRP A 46 -0.17 -10.08 -8.01
N TYR A 47 0.06 -9.45 -9.17
CA TYR A 47 -0.96 -8.68 -9.88
C TYR A 47 -2.20 -9.52 -10.21
N TYR A 48 -2.01 -10.74 -10.70
CA TYR A 48 -3.13 -11.63 -11.05
C TYR A 48 -3.87 -12.19 -9.85
N ASN A 49 -3.19 -12.46 -8.73
CA ASN A 49 -3.81 -13.14 -7.59
C ASN A 49 -4.35 -12.17 -6.54
N TRP A 50 -3.76 -10.98 -6.40
CA TRP A 50 -4.06 -10.04 -5.33
C TRP A 50 -5.54 -9.71 -5.16
N PRO A 51 -6.32 -9.39 -6.23
CA PRO A 51 -7.74 -9.10 -6.10
C PRO A 51 -8.54 -10.24 -5.46
N PHE A 52 -8.15 -11.49 -5.73
CA PHE A 52 -8.86 -12.69 -5.27
C PHE A 52 -8.60 -13.04 -3.82
N LEU A 53 -7.56 -12.44 -3.21
CA LEU A 53 -7.27 -12.55 -1.78
C LEU A 53 -8.13 -11.60 -0.92
N SER A 54 -8.96 -10.77 -1.54
CA SER A 54 -9.89 -9.91 -0.81
C SER A 54 -10.86 -10.79 0.01
N PRO A 55 -11.05 -10.50 1.32
CA PRO A 55 -12.02 -11.21 2.17
C PRO A 55 -13.48 -11.11 1.68
N SER A 56 -13.79 -10.19 0.77
CA SER A 56 -15.11 -10.04 0.15
C SER A 56 -14.97 -9.78 -1.35
N ILE A 57 -15.90 -10.33 -2.14
CA ILE A 57 -16.02 -10.04 -3.58
C ILE A 57 -16.31 -8.56 -3.84
N THR A 58 -17.11 -7.94 -2.98
CA THR A 58 -17.53 -6.53 -3.09
C THR A 58 -16.30 -5.61 -2.95
N ASN A 59 -15.40 -5.94 -2.02
CA ASN A 59 -14.22 -5.14 -1.73
C ASN A 59 -13.03 -5.34 -2.69
N ARG A 60 -13.15 -6.15 -3.76
CA ARG A 60 -12.01 -6.51 -4.63
C ARG A 60 -11.33 -5.29 -5.26
N SER A 61 -12.11 -4.31 -5.71
CA SER A 61 -11.58 -3.09 -6.33
C SER A 61 -10.82 -2.24 -5.31
N THR A 62 -11.37 -2.04 -4.12
CA THR A 62 -10.69 -1.36 -3.01
C THR A 62 -9.40 -2.07 -2.62
N TRP A 63 -9.45 -3.39 -2.49
CA TRP A 63 -8.31 -4.21 -2.14
C TRP A 63 -7.18 -4.10 -3.18
N LEU A 64 -7.54 -4.12 -4.46
CA LEU A 64 -6.59 -3.89 -5.55
C LEU A 64 -5.97 -2.49 -5.47
N LEU A 65 -6.77 -1.44 -5.27
CA LEU A 65 -6.27 -0.07 -5.16
C LEU A 65 -5.34 0.15 -3.97
N LEU A 66 -5.61 -0.48 -2.83
CA LEU A 66 -4.72 -0.47 -1.66
C LEU A 66 -3.37 -1.11 -1.97
N GLY A 67 -3.36 -2.25 -2.67
CA GLY A 67 -2.13 -2.91 -3.08
C GLY A 67 -1.33 -2.08 -4.10
N LEU A 68 -2.01 -1.52 -5.12
CA LEU A 68 -1.39 -0.67 -6.13
C LEU A 68 -0.86 0.64 -5.53
N SER A 69 -1.58 1.26 -4.59
CA SER A 69 -1.10 2.47 -3.93
C SER A 69 0.15 2.20 -3.10
N LEU A 70 0.25 1.02 -2.48
CA LEU A 70 1.43 0.62 -1.73
C LEU A 70 2.64 0.43 -2.65
N LEU A 71 2.48 -0.30 -3.77
CA LEU A 71 3.53 -0.44 -4.78
C LEU A 71 4.02 0.91 -5.30
N TRP A 72 3.09 1.80 -5.63
CA TRP A 72 3.42 3.15 -6.08
C TRP A 72 4.16 3.97 -5.03
N THR A 73 3.77 3.83 -3.76
CA THR A 73 4.43 4.50 -2.64
C THR A 73 5.86 4.00 -2.45
N ILE A 74 6.09 2.68 -2.55
CA ILE A 74 7.43 2.08 -2.52
C ILE A 74 8.29 2.60 -3.67
N TRP A 75 7.74 2.66 -4.89
CA TRP A 75 8.45 3.18 -6.06
C TRP A 75 8.87 4.64 -5.88
N LEU A 76 7.97 5.51 -5.42
CA LEU A 76 8.29 6.92 -5.17
C LEU A 76 9.31 7.09 -4.05
N ALA A 77 9.19 6.32 -2.96
CA ALA A 77 10.16 6.35 -1.88
C ALA A 77 11.56 5.94 -2.36
N ARG A 78 11.65 4.93 -3.22
CA ARG A 78 12.90 4.50 -3.85
C ARG A 78 13.48 5.60 -4.71
N ASN A 79 12.66 6.25 -5.52
CA ASN A 79 13.13 7.32 -6.40
C ASN A 79 13.62 8.53 -5.61
N ASN A 80 12.92 8.94 -4.55
CA ASN A 80 13.41 10.01 -3.66
C ASN A 80 14.74 9.64 -3.03
N LEU A 81 14.89 8.42 -2.52
CA LEU A 81 16.16 7.98 -1.94
C LEU A 81 17.29 8.01 -2.98
N VAL A 82 17.05 7.54 -4.21
CA VAL A 82 18.09 7.47 -5.26
C VAL A 82 18.43 8.84 -5.86
N PHE A 83 17.45 9.70 -6.08
CA PHE A 83 17.65 10.96 -6.81
C PHE A 83 17.85 12.17 -5.90
N THR A 84 17.33 12.14 -4.67
CA THR A 84 17.42 13.27 -3.73
C THR A 84 18.08 12.91 -2.40
N ASN A 85 18.49 11.65 -2.21
CA ASN A 85 19.10 11.14 -0.99
C ASN A 85 18.22 11.35 0.27
N VAL A 86 16.90 11.41 0.08
CA VAL A 86 15.93 11.53 1.17
C VAL A 86 15.58 10.14 1.69
N GLU A 87 15.92 9.86 2.94
CA GLU A 87 15.59 8.59 3.57
C GLU A 87 14.09 8.43 3.81
N PRO A 88 13.50 7.27 3.48
CA PRO A 88 12.09 7.02 3.72
C PRO A 88 11.78 6.88 5.21
N ASN A 89 10.79 7.63 5.70
CA ASN A 89 10.22 7.37 7.02
C ASN A 89 9.28 6.16 6.95
N HIS A 90 9.72 5.00 7.44
CA HIS A 90 8.99 3.73 7.35
C HIS A 90 7.57 3.79 7.96
N VAL A 91 7.39 4.55 9.05
CA VAL A 91 6.10 4.67 9.72
C VAL A 91 5.12 5.44 8.83
N GLN A 92 5.58 6.54 8.25
CA GLN A 92 4.77 7.43 7.40
C GLN A 92 4.49 6.84 6.02
N LEU A 93 5.36 5.98 5.49
CA LEU A 93 5.15 5.37 4.16
C LEU A 93 3.82 4.62 4.08
N PHE A 94 3.44 3.93 5.15
CA PHE A 94 2.15 3.24 5.19
C PHE A 94 0.98 4.22 5.15
N ASP A 95 1.02 5.28 5.95
CA ASP A 95 -0.05 6.28 6.01
C ASP A 95 -0.19 7.01 4.67
N VAL A 96 0.93 7.36 4.04
CA VAL A 96 0.99 7.92 2.69
C VAL A 96 0.35 6.98 1.66
N SER A 97 0.57 5.66 1.79
CA SER A 97 -0.06 4.68 0.90
C SER A 97 -1.59 4.64 1.05
N LEU A 98 -2.10 4.77 2.28
CA LEU A 98 -3.53 4.82 2.55
C LEU A 98 -4.16 6.11 2.05
N VAL A 99 -3.57 7.28 2.36
CA VAL A 99 -4.02 8.58 1.84
C VAL A 99 -4.14 8.56 0.32
N ARG A 100 -3.12 7.99 -0.35
CA ARG A 100 -3.13 7.85 -1.81
C ARG A 100 -4.24 6.92 -2.30
N ALA A 101 -4.40 5.74 -1.68
CA ALA A 101 -5.50 4.85 -2.01
C ALA A 101 -6.87 5.53 -1.85
N PHE A 102 -7.05 6.30 -0.78
CA PHE A 102 -8.32 6.96 -0.50
C PHE A 102 -8.65 8.05 -1.53
N TRP A 103 -7.64 8.80 -1.99
CA TRP A 103 -7.82 9.72 -3.12
C TRP A 103 -8.14 8.99 -4.42
N TRP A 104 -7.48 7.85 -4.69
CA TRP A 104 -7.77 7.05 -5.89
C TRP A 104 -9.18 6.48 -5.86
N ILE A 105 -9.60 5.93 -4.72
CA ILE A 105 -10.98 5.45 -4.51
C ILE A 105 -11.96 6.60 -4.69
N LYS A 106 -11.74 7.76 -4.06
CA LYS A 106 -12.59 8.95 -4.21
C LYS A 106 -12.73 9.40 -5.67
N SER A 107 -11.66 9.30 -6.45
CA SER A 107 -11.68 9.66 -7.87
C SER A 107 -12.54 8.73 -8.73
N LEU A 108 -12.65 7.46 -8.32
CA LEU A 108 -13.45 6.44 -9.00
C LEU A 108 -14.88 6.36 -8.43
N GLN A 109 -15.05 6.73 -7.17
CA GLN A 109 -16.30 6.71 -6.40
C GLN A 109 -16.50 8.05 -5.70
N PRO A 110 -17.12 9.03 -6.39
CA PRO A 110 -17.32 10.38 -5.85
C PRO A 110 -18.10 10.42 -4.53
N GLU A 111 -18.91 9.40 -4.24
CA GLU A 111 -19.67 9.23 -2.98
C GLU A 111 -18.81 8.82 -1.78
N PHE A 112 -17.58 8.34 -1.99
CA PHE A 112 -16.69 7.92 -0.92
C PHE A 112 -16.40 9.12 0.02
N PRO A 113 -16.57 9.02 1.35
CA PRO A 113 -16.62 10.19 2.23
C PRO A 113 -15.25 10.82 2.55
N TYR A 114 -14.16 10.34 1.94
CA TYR A 114 -12.83 10.89 2.16
C TYR A 114 -12.68 12.29 1.54
N SER A 115 -12.04 13.19 2.29
CA SER A 115 -11.80 14.58 1.90
C SER A 115 -10.45 15.08 2.43
N ALA A 116 -9.99 16.24 1.95
CA ALA A 116 -8.73 16.84 2.40
C ALA A 116 -8.68 17.08 3.93
N GLY A 117 -9.83 17.35 4.56
CA GLY A 117 -9.93 17.47 6.02
C GLY A 117 -9.59 16.18 6.77
N CYS A 118 -9.81 15.01 6.16
CA CYS A 118 -9.53 13.71 6.76
C CYS A 118 -8.03 13.41 6.84
N SER A 119 -7.21 13.95 5.93
CA SER A 119 -5.75 13.83 5.99
C SER A 119 -5.09 14.64 7.12
N PHE A 120 -5.81 15.62 7.68
CA PHE A 120 -5.33 16.42 8.83
C PHE A 120 -5.78 15.85 10.19
N LEU A 121 -6.73 14.93 10.20
CA LEU A 121 -7.06 14.14 11.37
C LEU A 121 -5.92 13.14 11.60
N ALA A 122 -5.44 13.03 12.85
CA ALA A 122 -4.26 12.25 13.26
C ALA A 122 -4.19 10.86 12.59
N ALA A 123 -3.00 10.27 12.48
CA ALA A 123 -2.78 8.92 11.92
C ALA A 123 -3.76 7.86 12.49
N ASP A 124 -4.20 8.04 13.74
CA ASP A 124 -5.23 7.23 14.39
C ASP A 124 -6.57 7.22 13.64
N ALA A 125 -6.95 8.35 13.06
CA ALA A 125 -8.15 8.48 12.24
C ALA A 125 -8.04 7.61 10.99
N LEU A 126 -6.93 7.67 10.24
CA LEU A 126 -6.67 6.87 9.02
C LEU A 126 -6.81 5.36 9.29
N HIS A 127 -6.30 4.89 10.42
CA HIS A 127 -6.38 3.47 10.79
C HIS A 127 -7.81 2.99 11.08
N SER A 128 -8.73 3.88 11.45
CA SER A 128 -10.15 3.55 11.69
C SER A 128 -10.99 3.37 10.39
N TRP A 129 -10.48 3.80 9.22
CA TRP A 129 -11.24 3.79 7.95
C TRP A 129 -11.52 2.41 7.36
N ARG A 130 -10.97 1.34 7.94
CA ARG A 130 -11.26 -0.04 7.52
C ARG A 130 -12.76 -0.32 7.45
N GLY A 131 -13.51 0.14 8.47
CA GLY A 131 -14.97 -0.06 8.53
C GLY A 131 -15.73 0.76 7.48
N VAL A 132 -15.20 1.91 7.07
CA VAL A 132 -15.78 2.76 6.03
C VAL A 132 -15.56 2.13 4.66
N LEU A 133 -14.33 1.69 4.36
CA LEU A 133 -14.00 1.07 3.08
C LEU A 133 -14.88 -0.14 2.77
N ARG A 134 -15.16 -0.97 3.78
CA ARG A 134 -16.04 -2.15 3.64
C ARG A 134 -17.52 -1.83 3.38
N LYS A 135 -17.97 -0.59 3.59
CA LYS A 135 -19.36 -0.17 3.38
C LYS A 135 -19.61 0.48 2.02
N PHE A 136 -18.56 0.97 1.36
CA PHE A 136 -18.64 1.69 0.10
C PHE A 136 -18.18 0.87 -1.11
N THR A 137 -17.78 -0.39 -0.91
CA THR A 137 -17.43 -1.35 -1.97
C THR A 137 -18.01 -2.74 -1.79
#